data_AF-A0A962G7S6-F1
#
_entry.id   AF-A0A962G7S6-F1
#
_cell.length_a   1.000
_cell.length_b   1.000
_cell.length_c   1.000
_cell.angle_alpha   90.00
_cell.angle_beta   90.00
_cell.angle_gamma   90.00
#
_symmetry.space_group_name_H-M   'P 1'
#
loop_
_entity.id
_entity.type
_entity.pdbx_description
1 polymer ?
#
loop_
_entity_poly.entity_id
_entity_poly.type
_entity_poly.pdbx_seq_one_letter_code
_entity_poly.pdbx_strand_id
1 'polypeptide(L)'
;QLPESVDHENRFGIPDRAVITLGVLAAAFAAIGTLSGLVEAASLAFLCTFSIVCALAFHARAGWRIVTGSGALASAAAALALVDRLWRTTPIALVLFGVLLVIAVFARPWLLRHAKTRVPSED
;
A
#
# COMPACT_ATOMS: atom_id res chain seq x y z
N GLN A 1 11.59 -1.22 -11.48
CA GLN A 1 12.26 0.11 -11.52
C GLN A 1 11.19 1.16 -11.28
N LEU A 2 11.47 2.14 -10.42
CA LEU A 2 10.53 3.19 -10.03
C LEU A 2 10.50 4.29 -11.11
N PRO A 3 9.35 4.91 -11.37
CA PRO A 3 9.22 5.95 -12.39
C PRO A 3 9.94 7.24 -11.97
N GLU A 4 10.73 7.83 -12.87
CA GLU A 4 11.67 8.95 -12.63
C GLU A 4 11.04 10.20 -11.99
N SER A 5 9.72 10.39 -12.10
CA SER A 5 9.01 11.52 -11.50
C SER A 5 8.88 11.46 -9.97
N VAL A 6 8.96 10.27 -9.37
CA VAL A 6 8.99 10.07 -7.89
C VAL A 6 10.42 9.88 -7.37
N ASP A 7 11.38 9.69 -8.25
CA ASP A 7 12.80 9.49 -7.94
C ASP A 7 13.58 10.81 -7.91
N HIS A 8 12.88 11.95 -7.99
CA HIS A 8 13.52 13.25 -7.85
C HIS A 8 14.03 13.40 -6.42
N GLU A 9 15.35 13.44 -6.28
CA GLU A 9 16.02 13.67 -5.01
C GLU A 9 16.59 15.09 -4.92
N ASN A 10 16.49 15.70 -3.74
CA ASN A 10 17.18 16.94 -3.43
C ASN A 10 18.69 16.69 -3.26
N ARG A 11 19.50 17.75 -3.13
CA ARG A 11 20.96 17.73 -2.89
C ARG A 11 21.43 16.80 -1.75
N PHE A 12 20.54 16.43 -0.83
CA PHE A 12 20.80 15.53 0.29
C PHE A 12 20.42 14.06 0.02
N GLY A 13 20.05 13.68 -1.21
CA GLY A 13 19.61 12.31 -1.54
C GLY A 13 18.26 11.96 -0.91
N ILE A 14 17.37 12.95 -0.81
CA ILE A 14 16.04 12.78 -0.21
C ILE A 14 15.01 12.91 -1.32
N PRO A 15 14.11 11.92 -1.52
CA PRO A 15 13.04 11.98 -2.51
C PRO A 15 11.95 12.97 -2.07
N ASP A 16 12.22 14.26 -2.29
CA ASP A 16 11.43 15.38 -1.76
C ASP A 16 9.99 15.37 -2.26
N ARG A 17 9.78 15.07 -3.55
CA ARG A 17 8.45 14.97 -4.15
C ARG A 17 7.62 13.85 -3.53
N ALA A 18 8.22 12.70 -3.23
CA ALA A 18 7.52 11.59 -2.59
C ALA A 18 7.12 11.96 -1.14
N VAL A 19 8.02 12.61 -0.40
CA VAL A 19 7.75 13.05 0.97
C VAL A 19 6.65 14.11 1.01
N ILE A 20 6.72 15.14 0.15
CA ILE A 20 5.73 16.21 0.09
C ILE A 20 4.36 15.65 -0.32
N THR A 21 4.30 14.78 -1.33
CA THR A 21 3.03 14.18 -1.78
C THR A 21 2.41 13.28 -0.70
N LEU A 22 3.21 12.44 -0.03
CA LEU A 22 2.75 11.65 1.11
C LEU A 22 2.25 12.54 2.26
N GLY A 23 2.97 13.60 2.58
CA GLY A 23 2.58 14.55 3.63
C GLY A 23 1.26 15.25 3.33
N VAL A 24 1.08 15.74 2.09
CA VAL A 24 -0.17 16.39 1.65
C VAL A 24 -1.35 15.41 1.66
N LEU A 25 -1.15 14.18 1.16
CA LEU A 25 -2.18 13.12 1.22
C LEU A 25 -2.54 12.78 2.67
N ALA A 26 -1.55 12.61 3.53
CA ALA A 26 -1.77 12.33 4.95
C ALA A 26 -2.54 13.45 5.65
N ALA A 27 -2.20 14.72 5.39
CA ALA A 27 -2.90 15.87 5.93
C ALA A 27 -4.35 15.95 5.44
N ALA A 28 -4.59 15.72 4.14
CA ALA A 28 -5.94 15.67 3.57
C ALA A 28 -6.78 14.54 4.18
N PHE A 29 -6.20 13.34 4.32
CA PHE A 29 -6.87 12.21 4.95
C PHE A 29 -7.17 12.46 6.42
N ALA A 30 -6.24 13.08 7.16
CA ALA A 30 -6.46 13.45 8.56
C ALA A 30 -7.56 14.49 8.74
N ALA A 31 -7.75 15.40 7.76
CA ALA A 31 -8.80 16.41 7.81
C ALA A 31 -10.20 15.84 7.50
N ILE A 32 -10.30 14.81 6.65
CA ILE A 32 -11.57 14.23 6.20
C ILE A 32 -11.98 13.03 7.06
N GLY A 33 -11.00 12.23 7.51
CA GLY A 33 -11.22 10.94 8.15
C GLY A 33 -11.31 11.02 9.67
N THR A 34 -11.97 10.02 10.26
CA THR A 34 -11.88 9.77 11.70
C THR A 34 -10.63 8.94 11.99
N LEU A 35 -10.04 9.15 13.17
CA LEU A 35 -8.82 8.44 13.58
C LEU A 35 -9.02 6.92 13.54
N SER A 36 -10.18 6.42 13.98
CA SER A 36 -10.52 4.99 13.91
C SER A 36 -10.61 4.47 12.47
N GLY A 37 -11.31 5.18 11.57
CA GLY A 37 -11.47 4.72 10.18
C GLY A 37 -10.16 4.72 9.40
N LEU A 38 -9.30 5.72 9.63
CA LEU A 38 -7.98 5.81 8.99
C LEU A 38 -7.06 4.67 9.44
N VAL A 39 -7.01 4.38 10.73
CA VAL A 39 -6.18 3.29 11.29
C VAL A 39 -6.69 1.92 10.83
N GLU A 40 -8.01 1.73 10.79
CA GLU A 40 -8.61 0.48 10.31
C GLU A 40 -8.30 0.24 8.82
N ALA A 41 -8.40 1.27 7.98
CA ALA A 41 -8.04 1.21 6.57
C ALA A 41 -6.55 0.88 6.36
N ALA A 42 -5.66 1.55 7.09
CA ALA A 42 -4.22 1.25 7.04
C ALA A 42 -3.93 -0.18 7.50
N SER A 43 -4.63 -0.66 8.54
CA SER A 43 -4.47 -2.02 9.05
C SER A 43 -4.91 -3.07 8.02
N LEU A 44 -6.01 -2.83 7.30
CA LEU A 44 -6.43 -3.69 6.19
C LEU A 44 -5.37 -3.76 5.07
N ALA A 45 -4.76 -2.62 4.69
CA ALA A 45 -3.68 -2.62 3.70
C ALA A 45 -2.50 -3.50 4.15
N PHE A 46 -2.07 -3.36 5.41
CA PHE A 46 -0.99 -4.17 5.96
C PHE A 46 -1.35 -5.66 6.04
N LEU A 47 -2.56 -6.00 6.47
CA LEU A 47 -3.03 -7.39 6.52
C LEU A 47 -3.08 -8.02 5.13
N CYS A 48 -3.57 -7.30 4.11
CA CYS A 48 -3.53 -7.76 2.72
C CYS A 48 -2.08 -7.98 2.25
N THR A 49 -1.19 -7.03 2.54
CA THR A 49 0.23 -7.13 2.16
C THR A 49 0.90 -8.33 2.82
N PHE A 50 0.69 -8.53 4.13
CA PHE A 50 1.23 -9.69 4.84
C PHE A 50 0.64 -11.01 4.32
N SER A 51 -0.66 -11.06 4.06
CA SER A 51 -1.29 -12.26 3.49
C SER A 51 -0.67 -12.62 2.14
N ILE A 52 -0.49 -11.64 1.26
CA ILE A 52 0.12 -11.83 -0.06
C ILE A 52 1.58 -12.28 0.08
N VAL A 53 2.40 -11.57 0.87
CA VAL A 53 3.83 -11.89 1.03
C VAL A 53 4.03 -13.25 1.68
N CYS A 54 3.25 -13.59 2.71
CA CYS A 54 3.30 -14.91 3.35
C CYS A 54 2.84 -16.03 2.42
N ALA A 55 1.80 -15.81 1.61
CA ALA A 55 1.36 -16.76 0.60
C ALA A 55 2.41 -16.99 -0.49
N LEU A 56 3.05 -15.91 -0.97
CA LEU A 56 4.17 -15.97 -1.91
C LEU A 56 5.37 -16.73 -1.31
N ALA A 57 5.73 -16.45 -0.06
CA ALA A 57 6.82 -17.14 0.62
C ALA A 57 6.52 -18.64 0.80
N PHE A 58 5.26 -19.00 1.11
CA PHE A 58 4.81 -20.38 1.19
C PHE A 58 4.92 -21.08 -0.18
N HIS A 59 4.51 -20.41 -1.25
CA HIS A 59 4.58 -20.93 -2.63
C HIS A 59 6.03 -21.10 -3.12
N ALA A 60 6.89 -20.11 -2.84
CA ALA A 60 8.31 -20.15 -3.17
C ALA A 60 9.13 -21.10 -2.27
N ARG A 61 8.51 -21.74 -1.28
CA ARG A 61 9.17 -22.56 -0.24
C ARG A 61 10.31 -21.82 0.47
N ALA A 62 10.16 -20.52 0.65
CA ALA A 62 11.13 -19.71 1.38
C ALA A 62 10.94 -19.88 2.89
N GLY A 63 12.00 -20.25 3.61
CA GLY A 63 12.00 -20.37 5.07
C GLY A 63 11.15 -21.52 5.63
N TRP A 64 10.60 -21.33 6.83
CA TRP A 64 9.80 -22.34 7.52
C TRP A 64 8.33 -22.29 7.09
N ARG A 65 7.88 -23.31 6.35
CA ARG A 65 6.52 -23.43 5.79
C ARG A 65 5.39 -23.30 6.82
N ILE A 66 5.64 -23.72 8.06
CA ILE A 66 4.66 -23.62 9.14
C ILE A 66 4.41 -22.14 9.49
N VAL A 67 5.48 -21.34 9.56
CA VAL A 67 5.40 -19.91 9.90
C VAL A 67 4.80 -19.11 8.76
N THR A 68 5.20 -19.39 7.51
CA THR A 68 4.65 -18.69 6.34
C THR A 68 3.20 -19.09 6.06
N GLY A 69 2.85 -20.37 6.23
CA GLY A 69 1.48 -20.85 6.09
C GLY A 69 0.55 -20.30 7.17
N SER A 70 0.95 -20.37 8.45
CA SER A 70 0.16 -19.81 9.55
C SER A 70 0.04 -18.30 9.47
N GLY A 71 1.12 -17.60 9.05
CA GLY A 71 1.11 -16.16 8.81
C GLY A 71 0.13 -15.77 7.71
N ALA A 72 0.11 -16.50 6.59
CA ALA A 72 -0.84 -16.26 5.50
C ALA A 72 -2.29 -16.49 5.95
N LEU A 73 -2.55 -17.57 6.67
CA LEU A 73 -3.88 -17.90 7.17
C LEU A 73 -4.37 -16.89 8.23
N ALA A 74 -3.52 -16.55 9.19
CA ALA A 74 -3.86 -15.63 10.28
C ALA A 74 -4.11 -14.21 9.76
N SER A 75 -3.26 -13.72 8.85
CA SER A 75 -3.45 -12.40 8.23
C SER A 75 -4.70 -12.36 7.34
N ALA A 76 -4.99 -13.43 6.60
CA ALA A 76 -6.24 -13.54 5.83
C ALA A 76 -7.47 -13.56 6.74
N ALA A 77 -7.45 -14.36 7.81
CA ALA A 77 -8.55 -14.43 8.77
C ALA A 77 -8.78 -13.08 9.48
N ALA A 78 -7.69 -12.40 9.90
CA ALA A 78 -7.77 -11.08 10.50
C ALA A 78 -8.30 -10.03 9.51
N ALA A 79 -7.90 -10.09 8.23
CA ALA A 79 -8.43 -9.21 7.20
C ALA A 79 -9.95 -9.39 7.04
N LEU A 80 -10.42 -10.64 6.94
CA LEU A 80 -11.86 -10.94 6.83
C LEU A 80 -12.64 -10.48 8.06
N ALA A 81 -12.12 -10.71 9.27
CA ALA A 81 -12.74 -10.24 10.50
C ALA A 81 -12.84 -8.71 10.56
N LEU A 82 -11.79 -8.02 10.11
CA LEU A 82 -11.76 -6.56 10.08
C LEU A 82 -12.72 -6.00 9.01
N VAL A 83 -12.86 -6.66 7.85
CA VAL A 83 -13.86 -6.32 6.83
C VAL A 83 -15.28 -6.50 7.34
N ASP A 84 -15.61 -7.64 7.97
CA ASP A 84 -16.96 -7.86 8.54
C ASP A 84 -17.29 -6.81 9.61
N ARG A 85 -16.32 -6.50 10.48
CA ARG A 85 -16.48 -5.43 11.48
C ARG A 85 -16.76 -4.08 10.82
N LEU A 86 -15.95 -3.68 9.83
CA LEU A 86 -16.13 -2.41 9.11
C LEU A 86 -17.48 -2.33 8.40
N TRP A 87 -17.93 -3.43 7.81
CA TRP A 87 -19.22 -3.50 7.13
C TRP A 87 -20.39 -3.21 8.09
N ARG A 88 -20.27 -3.65 9.35
CA ARG A 88 -21.30 -3.47 10.38
C ARG A 88 -21.22 -2.12 11.10
N THR A 89 -20.02 -1.58 11.33
CA THR A 89 -19.83 -0.36 12.13
C THR A 89 -19.74 0.90 11.29
N THR A 90 -18.97 0.87 10.21
CA THR A 90 -18.49 2.09 9.53
C THR A 90 -18.22 1.79 8.04
N PRO A 91 -19.28 1.58 7.22
CA PRO A 91 -19.12 1.23 5.81
C PRO A 91 -18.36 2.29 5.01
N ILE A 92 -18.37 3.54 5.47
CA ILE A 92 -17.64 4.65 4.85
C ILE A 92 -16.12 4.46 4.89
N ALA A 93 -15.57 3.85 5.94
CA ALA A 93 -14.15 3.57 6.05
C ALA A 93 -13.73 2.49 5.04
N LEU A 94 -14.60 1.51 4.80
CA LEU A 94 -14.38 0.47 3.81
C LEU A 94 -14.41 1.03 2.38
N VAL A 95 -15.35 1.94 2.09
CA VAL A 95 -15.43 2.63 0.79
C VAL A 95 -14.17 3.48 0.57
N LEU A 96 -13.74 4.26 1.56
CA LEU A 96 -12.50 5.04 1.49
C LEU A 96 -11.27 4.16 1.25
N PHE A 97 -11.16 3.04 1.97
CA PHE A 97 -10.10 2.06 1.74
C PHE A 97 -10.14 1.48 0.32
N GLY A 98 -11.33 1.09 -0.16
CA GLY A 98 -11.52 0.57 -1.50
C GLY A 98 -11.14 1.59 -2.58
N VAL A 99 -11.54 2.85 -2.43
CA VAL A 99 -11.14 3.95 -3.32
C VAL A 99 -9.63 4.15 -3.29
N LEU A 100 -9.00 4.16 -2.12
CA LEU A 100 -7.55 4.27 -1.99
C LEU A 100 -6.84 3.10 -2.67
N LEU A 101 -7.36 1.88 -2.52
CA LEU A 101 -6.80 0.68 -3.12
C LEU A 101 -6.92 0.72 -4.65
N VAL A 102 -8.07 1.15 -5.18
CA VAL A 102 -8.25 1.41 -6.62
C VAL A 102 -7.26 2.47 -7.08
N ILE A 103 -7.17 3.62 -6.39
CA ILE A 103 -6.19 4.65 -6.73
C ILE A 103 -4.77 4.08 -6.73
N ALA A 104 -4.38 3.28 -5.73
CA ALA A 104 -3.05 2.68 -5.66
C ALA A 104 -2.79 1.69 -6.81
N VAL A 105 -3.75 0.82 -7.11
CA VAL A 105 -3.66 -0.17 -8.20
C VAL A 105 -3.61 0.51 -9.56
N PHE A 106 -4.38 1.59 -9.78
CA PHE A 106 -4.43 2.34 -11.04
C PHE A 106 -3.34 3.41 -11.17
N ALA A 107 -2.85 3.95 -10.06
CA ALA A 107 -1.69 4.84 -10.04
C ALA A 107 -0.47 4.11 -10.58
N ARG A 108 -0.28 2.83 -10.25
CA ARG A 108 0.84 2.03 -10.75
C ARG A 108 0.95 2.00 -12.28
N PRO A 109 -0.05 1.57 -13.08
CA PRO A 109 0.04 1.59 -14.53
C PRO A 109 0.03 3.02 -15.10
N TRP A 110 -0.66 3.97 -14.48
CA TRP A 110 -0.71 5.35 -14.97
C TRP A 110 0.63 6.08 -14.80
N LEU A 111 1.31 5.85 -13.68
CA LEU A 111 2.63 6.40 -13.37
C LEU A 111 3.71 5.77 -14.24
N LEU A 112 3.63 4.46 -14.50
CA LEU A 112 4.55 3.77 -15.42
C LEU A 112 4.35 4.20 -16.88
N ARG A 113 3.16 4.64 -17.28
CA ARG A 113 2.89 5.18 -18.65
C ARG A 113 3.44 6.58 -18.87
N HIS A 114 3.60 7.39 -17.82
CA HIS A 114 4.14 8.75 -17.91
C HIS A 114 5.63 8.86 -17.54
N ALA A 115 6.23 7.75 -17.11
CA ALA A 115 7.65 7.67 -16.84
C ALA A 115 8.43 7.62 -18.15
N LYS A 116 8.97 8.77 -18.56
CA LYS A 116 9.85 8.89 -19.72
C LYS A 116 11.19 8.24 -19.37
N THR A 117 11.41 7.01 -19.83
CA THR A 117 12.70 6.33 -19.67
C THR A 117 13.78 7.09 -20.45
N ARG A 118 14.70 7.78 -19.76
CA ARG A 118 15.96 8.18 -20.40
C ARG A 118 16.85 6.94 -20.54
N VAL A 119 17.25 6.67 -21.77
CA VAL A 119 18.36 5.76 -22.10
C VAL A 119 19.63 6.40 -21.51
N PRO A 120 20.47 5.66 -20.77
CA PRO A 120 21.71 6.20 -20.23
C PRO A 120 22.62 6.61 -21.39
N SER A 121 23.14 7.84 -21.36
CA SER A 121 24.27 8.23 -22.19
C SER A 121 25.51 7.55 -21.62
N GLU A 122 26.07 6.60 -22.39
CA GLU A 122 27.46 6.19 -22.26
C GLU A 122 28.35 7.42 -22.45
N ASP A 123 29.00 7.86 -21.37
CA ASP A 123 30.23 8.64 -21.40
C ASP A 123 31.16 8.13 -20.28
#